data_AF-A0A967T843-F1
#
_entry.id   AF-A0A967T843-F1
#
_cell.length_a   1.000
_cell.length_b   1.000
_cell.length_c   1.000
_cell.angle_alpha   90.00
_cell.angle_beta   90.00
_cell.angle_gamma   90.00
#
_symmetry.space_group_name_H-M   'P 1'
#
loop_
_entity.id
_entity.type
_entity.pdbx_description
1 polymer ?
#
loop_
_entity_poly.entity_id
_entity_poly.type
_entity_poly.pdbx_seq_one_letter_code
_entity_poly.pdbx_strand_id
1 'polypeptide(L)'
;YAMVDREDDIAIGVKSTAILLGRYDRAGLLVLMATMLGMLVWLGLGLGLAWPWYAGVAVAGVLFLYQLIIIRGRDRGACFRAFSNNNWVGMAIFAGLLAQYASP
;
A
#
# COMPACT_ATOMS: atom_id res chain seq x y z
N TYR A 1 -6.66 4.51 5.51
CA TYR A 1 -7.20 5.67 6.25
C TYR A 1 -8.71 5.74 6.12
N ALA A 2 -9.30 5.99 4.94
CA ALA A 2 -10.76 6.11 4.77
C ALA A 2 -11.62 4.94 5.33
N MET A 3 -11.08 3.72 5.44
CA MET A 3 -11.78 2.60 6.09
C MET A 3 -11.90 2.74 7.62
N VAL A 4 -10.99 3.48 8.27
CA VAL A 4 -10.99 3.78 9.71
C VAL A 4 -12.11 4.76 10.04
N ASP A 5 -12.31 5.76 9.20
CA ASP A 5 -13.25 6.87 9.44
C ASP A 5 -14.65 6.57 8.88
N ARG A 6 -14.87 5.39 8.31
CA ARG A 6 -16.11 5.04 7.63
C ARG A 6 -17.37 5.21 8.49
N GLU A 7 -17.32 4.81 9.76
CA GLU A 7 -18.47 4.94 10.67
C GLU A 7 -18.74 6.41 11.02
N ASP A 8 -17.68 7.18 11.26
CA ASP A 8 -17.77 8.60 11.55
C ASP A 8 -18.31 9.36 10.33
N ASP A 9 -17.79 9.06 9.13
CA ASP A 9 -18.24 9.61 7.85
C ASP A 9 -19.74 9.37 7.62
N ILE A 10 -20.24 8.16 7.94
CA ILE A 10 -21.66 7.82 7.84
C ILE A 10 -22.48 8.67 8.82
N ALA A 11 -22.00 8.82 10.06
CA ALA A 11 -22.71 9.57 11.10
C ALA A 11 -22.89 11.06 10.75
N ILE A 12 -21.91 11.66 10.06
CA ILE A 12 -21.93 13.07 9.66
C ILE A 12 -22.35 13.30 8.20
N GLY A 13 -22.67 12.24 7.44
CA GLY A 13 -23.13 12.32 6.05
C GLY A 13 -22.05 12.61 5.01
N VAL A 14 -20.77 12.39 5.32
CA VAL A 14 -19.64 12.54 4.39
C VAL A 14 -19.62 11.37 3.40
N LYS A 15 -19.39 11.66 2.11
CA LYS A 15 -19.33 10.65 1.04
C LYS A 15 -17.89 10.21 0.75
N SER A 16 -17.26 9.49 1.69
CA SER A 16 -15.88 9.04 1.50
C SER A 16 -15.76 7.88 0.50
N THR A 17 -14.55 7.64 0.00
CA THR A 17 -14.25 6.54 -0.93
C THR A 17 -14.58 5.16 -0.32
N ALA A 18 -14.48 5.01 1.00
CA ALA A 18 -14.84 3.79 1.69
C ALA A 18 -16.36 3.53 1.66
N ILE A 19 -17.17 4.59 1.59
CA ILE A 19 -18.63 4.50 1.41
C ILE A 19 -18.96 4.25 -0.06
N LEU A 20 -18.31 4.97 -0.98
CA LEU A 20 -18.50 4.84 -2.44
C LEU A 20 -18.21 3.41 -2.93
N LEU A 21 -17.07 2.84 -2.52
CA LEU A 21 -16.68 1.49 -2.88
C LEU A 21 -17.46 0.44 -2.07
N GLY A 22 -17.93 0.80 -0.88
CA GLY A 22 -18.73 -0.06 -0.01
C GLY A 22 -18.07 -1.42 0.19
N ARG A 23 -18.68 -2.48 -0.34
CA ARG A 23 -18.14 -3.85 -0.23
C ARG A 23 -16.86 -4.11 -1.04
N TYR A 24 -16.57 -3.25 -2.02
CA TYR A 24 -15.42 -3.36 -2.92
C TYR A 24 -14.22 -2.50 -2.50
N ASP A 25 -14.30 -1.84 -1.35
CA ASP A 25 -13.22 -1.03 -0.76
C ASP A 25 -11.86 -1.74 -0.76
N ARG A 26 -11.83 -3.02 -0.38
CA ARG A 26 -10.62 -3.86 -0.37
C ARG A 26 -10.14 -4.23 -1.77
N ALA A 27 -11.06 -4.47 -2.70
CA ALA A 27 -10.71 -4.77 -4.09
C ALA A 27 -10.12 -3.52 -4.78
N GLY A 28 -10.72 -2.35 -4.56
CA GLY A 28 -10.18 -1.07 -5.02
C GLY A 28 -8.80 -0.78 -4.43
N LEU A 29 -8.61 -1.06 -3.13
CA LEU A 29 -7.30 -0.93 -2.49
C LEU A 29 -6.25 -1.88 -3.08
N LEU A 30 -6.61 -3.14 -3.30
CA LEU A 30 -5.75 -4.13 -3.96
C LEU A 30 -5.33 -3.66 -5.36
N VAL A 31 -6.28 -3.18 -6.16
CA VAL A 31 -5.99 -2.65 -7.51
C VAL A 31 -5.03 -1.48 -7.42
N LEU A 32 -5.28 -0.52 -6.53
CA LEU A 32 -4.40 0.65 -6.39
C LEU A 32 -2.98 0.27 -5.93
N MET A 33 -2.87 -0.65 -4.97
CA MET A 33 -1.58 -1.20 -4.52
C MET A 33 -0.84 -1.92 -5.66
N ALA A 34 -1.54 -2.76 -6.42
CA ALA A 34 -0.96 -3.49 -7.54
C ALA A 34 -0.52 -2.54 -8.66
N THR A 35 -1.33 -1.52 -8.99
CA THR A 35 -0.97 -0.48 -9.95
C THR A 35 0.26 0.30 -9.50
N MET A 36 0.33 0.70 -8.23
CA MET A 36 1.50 1.39 -7.68
C MET A 36 2.77 0.54 -7.81
N LEU A 37 2.73 -0.73 -7.41
CA LEU A 37 3.87 -1.65 -7.57
C LEU A 37 4.25 -1.83 -9.04
N GLY A 38 3.26 -1.98 -9.93
CA GLY A 38 3.48 -2.07 -11.37
C GLY A 38 4.17 -0.83 -11.94
N MET A 39 3.77 0.37 -11.50
CA MET A 39 4.43 1.62 -11.87
C MET A 39 5.87 1.69 -11.38
N LEU A 40 6.17 1.20 -10.17
CA LEU A 40 7.54 1.14 -9.64
C LEU A 40 8.43 0.15 -10.41
N VAL A 41 7.89 -1.00 -10.79
CA VAL A 41 8.60 -1.96 -11.65
C VAL A 41 8.85 -1.36 -13.02
N TRP A 42 7.84 -0.72 -13.62
CA TRP A 42 7.94 -0.06 -14.92
C TRP A 42 8.99 1.08 -14.89
N LEU A 43 9.01 1.89 -13.83
CA LEU A 43 10.02 2.92 -13.60
C LEU A 43 11.43 2.30 -13.52
N GLY A 44 11.59 1.22 -12.74
CA GLY A 44 12.88 0.54 -12.61
C GLY A 44 13.43 0.02 -13.93
N LEU A 45 12.54 -0.53 -14.77
CA LEU A 45 12.90 -0.96 -16.13
C LEU A 45 13.29 0.22 -17.02
N GLY A 46 12.55 1.33 -16.96
CA GLY A 46 12.83 2.54 -17.74
C GLY A 46 14.14 3.24 -17.35
N LEU A 47 14.56 3.10 -16.09
CA LEU A 47 15.81 3.68 -15.57
C LEU A 47 17.00 2.68 -15.57
N GLY A 48 16.78 1.43 -15.96
CA GLY A 48 17.83 0.40 -15.94
C GLY A 48 18.34 0.06 -14.54
N LEU A 49 17.47 0.12 -13.51
CA LEU A 49 17.86 -0.22 -12.14
C LEU A 49 18.14 -1.72 -12.03
N ALA A 50 19.05 -2.10 -11.13
CA ALA A 50 19.46 -3.48 -10.89
C ALA A 50 18.62 -4.16 -9.79
N TRP A 51 19.04 -5.37 -9.40
CA TRP A 51 18.31 -6.23 -8.46
C TRP A 51 17.95 -5.61 -7.10
N PRO A 52 18.74 -4.70 -6.47
CA PRO A 52 18.40 -4.16 -5.15
C PRO A 52 17.09 -3.35 -5.17
N TRP A 53 16.82 -2.62 -6.25
CA TRP A 53 15.56 -1.91 -6.45
C TRP A 53 14.37 -2.88 -6.43
N TYR A 54 14.44 -3.95 -7.24
CA TYR A 54 13.38 -4.94 -7.33
C TYR A 54 13.19 -5.71 -6.03
N ALA A 55 14.25 -5.94 -5.26
CA ALA A 55 14.15 -6.54 -3.93
C ALA A 55 13.34 -5.64 -2.97
N GLY A 56 13.59 -4.33 -2.96
CA GLY A 56 12.81 -3.37 -2.17
C GLY A 56 11.33 -3.33 -2.57
N VAL A 57 11.06 -3.33 -3.88
CA VAL A 57 9.68 -3.40 -4.42
C VAL A 57 8.99 -4.72 -4.05
N ALA A 58 9.72 -5.85 -4.07
CA ALA A 58 9.18 -7.14 -3.66
C ALA A 58 8.82 -7.17 -2.16
N VAL A 59 9.68 -6.62 -1.29
CA VAL A 59 9.39 -6.50 0.16
C VAL A 59 8.16 -5.60 0.39
N ALA A 60 8.04 -4.49 -0.32
CA ALA A 60 6.84 -3.65 -0.30
C ALA A 60 5.57 -4.44 -0.69
N GLY A 61 5.67 -5.32 -1.70
CA GLY A 61 4.59 -6.23 -2.09
C GLY A 61 4.17 -7.19 -0.98
N VAL A 62 5.13 -7.80 -0.27
CA VAL A 62 4.84 -8.67 0.88
C VAL A 62 4.15 -7.89 2.00
N LEU A 63 4.60 -6.67 2.29
CA LEU A 63 3.98 -5.81 3.29
C LEU A 63 2.54 -5.43 2.91
N PHE A 64 2.26 -5.18 1.64
CA PHE A 64 0.89 -4.95 1.16
C PHE A 64 0.01 -6.19 1.27
N LEU A 65 0.52 -7.39 0.98
CA LEU A 65 -0.23 -8.63 1.21
C LEU A 65 -0.59 -8.78 2.70
N TYR A 66 0.35 -8.51 3.60
CA TYR A 66 0.08 -8.48 5.03
C TYR A 66 -1.01 -7.46 5.40
N GLN A 67 -0.93 -6.24 4.87
CA GLN A 67 -1.96 -5.21 5.08
C GLN A 67 -3.35 -5.67 4.59
N LEU A 68 -3.44 -6.32 3.43
CA LEU A 68 -4.70 -6.84 2.87
C LEU A 68 -5.32 -7.97 3.70
N ILE A 69 -4.48 -8.75 4.39
CA ILE A 69 -4.89 -9.80 5.32
C ILE A 69 -5.48 -9.19 6.60
N ILE A 70 -4.77 -8.24 7.23
CA ILE A 70 -5.22 -7.67 8.51
C ILE A 70 -6.50 -6.83 8.38
N ILE A 71 -6.70 -6.13 7.25
CA ILE A 71 -7.93 -5.36 7.02
C ILE A 71 -9.13 -6.23 6.62
N ARG A 72 -8.97 -7.56 6.54
CA ARG A 72 -10.06 -8.47 6.13
C ARG A 72 -11.30 -8.36 7.00
N GLY A 73 -11.09 -8.14 8.30
CA GLY A 73 -12.18 -7.97 9.27
C GLY A 73 -12.84 -6.59 9.28
N ARG A 74 -12.32 -5.61 8.51
CA ARG A 74 -12.76 -4.20 8.53
C ARG A 74 -12.82 -3.56 9.92
N ASP A 75 -12.09 -4.11 10.88
CA ASP A 75 -11.95 -3.54 12.21
C ASP A 75 -11.19 -2.21 12.15
N ARG A 76 -11.70 -1.19 12.84
CA ARG A 76 -11.12 0.16 12.85
C ARG A 76 -9.65 0.14 13.30
N GLY A 77 -9.35 -0.64 14.35
CA GLY A 77 -8.00 -0.80 14.88
C GLY A 77 -7.07 -1.51 13.90
N ALA A 78 -7.53 -2.57 13.24
CA ALA A 78 -6.76 -3.27 12.21
C ALA A 78 -6.48 -2.38 10.98
N CYS A 79 -7.46 -1.58 10.54
CA CYS A 79 -7.31 -0.61 9.47
C CYS A 79 -6.30 0.49 9.82
N PHE A 80 -6.28 0.96 11.08
CA PHE A 80 -5.29 1.93 11.54
C PHE A 80 -3.88 1.32 11.63
N ARG A 81 -3.76 0.08 12.13
CA ARG A 81 -2.49 -0.65 12.11
C ARG A 81 -1.97 -0.86 10.69
N ALA A 82 -2.84 -1.21 9.74
CA ALA A 82 -2.47 -1.35 8.34
C ALA A 82 -1.95 -0.02 7.75
N PHE A 83 -2.60 1.09 8.10
CA PHE A 83 -2.17 2.43 7.72
C PHE A 83 -0.80 2.79 8.33
N SER A 84 -0.59 2.57 9.62
CA SER A 84 0.70 2.82 10.28
C SER A 84 1.82 1.94 9.71
N ASN A 85 1.50 0.68 9.37
CA ASN A 85 2.43 -0.24 8.73
C ASN A 85 2.91 0.25 7.35
N ASN A 86 2.22 1.22 6.73
CA ASN A 86 2.64 1.79 5.45
C ASN A 86 3.99 2.52 5.53
N ASN A 87 4.44 2.93 6.73
CA ASN A 87 5.80 3.44 6.93
C ASN A 87 6.87 2.42 6.54
N TRP A 88 6.63 1.12 6.81
CA TRP A 88 7.55 0.05 6.43
C TRP A 88 7.61 -0.16 4.91
N VAL A 89 6.51 0.09 4.20
CA VAL A 89 6.48 0.06 2.73
C VAL A 89 7.38 1.16 2.17
N GLY A 90 7.24 2.39 2.69
CA GLY A 90 8.11 3.51 2.32
C GLY A 90 9.58 3.22 2.61
N MET A 91 9.87 2.66 3.79
CA MET A 91 11.22 2.27 4.18
C MET A 91 11.80 1.20 3.26
N ALA A 92 11.03 0.18 2.87
CA ALA A 92 11.47 -0.88 1.96
C ALA A 92 11.83 -0.34 0.57
N ILE A 93 11.00 0.55 0.02
CA ILE A 93 11.26 1.20 -1.28
C ILE A 93 12.51 2.09 -1.19
N PHE A 94 12.61 2.91 -0.13
CA PHE A 94 13.76 3.78 0.09
C PHE A 94 15.06 2.99 0.25
N ALA A 95 15.04 1.91 1.04
CA ALA A 95 16.19 1.03 1.23
C ALA A 95 16.62 0.35 -0.07
N GLY A 96 15.66 -0.12 -0.89
CA GLY A 96 15.95 -0.69 -2.21
C GLY A 96 16.59 0.32 -3.16
N LEU A 97 16.11 1.57 -3.15
CA LEU A 97 16.70 2.67 -3.93
C LEU A 97 18.11 3.01 -3.43
N LEU A 98 18.29 3.14 -2.12
CA LEU A 98 19.59 3.43 -1.52
C LEU A 98 20.60 2.33 -1.84
N ALA A 99 20.20 1.06 -1.72
CA ALA A 99 21.03 -0.08 -2.05
C ALA A 99 21.40 -0.12 -3.54
N GLN A 100 20.48 0.27 -4.43
CA GLN A 100 20.73 0.38 -5.87
C GLN A 100 21.82 1.42 -6.19
N TYR A 101 21.83 2.56 -5.50
CA TYR A 101 22.87 3.59 -5.70
C TYR A 101 24.16 3.32 -4.93
N ALA A 102 24.10 2.44 -3.92
CA ALA A 102 25.28 1.97 -3.19
C ALA A 102 25.95 0.78 -3.90
N SER A 103 25.23 0.02 -4.73
CA SER A 103 25.81 -1.00 -5.59
C SER A 103 26.58 -0.36 -6.75
N PRO A 104 27.80 -0.80 -7.03
CA PRO A 104 28.63 -0.27 -8.12
C PRO A 104 28.06 -0.55 -9.51
#